data_AF-A0A2T6AT47-F1
#
_entry.id   AF-A0A2T6AT47-F1
#
_cell.length_a   1.000
_cell.length_b   1.000
_cell.length_c   1.000
_cell.angle_alpha   90.00
_cell.angle_beta   90.00
_cell.angle_gamma   90.00
#
_symmetry.space_group_name_H-M   'P 1'
#
loop_
_entity.id
_entity.type
_entity.pdbx_description
1 polymer ?
#
loop_
_entity_poly.entity_id
_entity_poly.type
_entity_poly.pdbx_seq_one_letter_code
_entity_poly.pdbx_strand_id
1 'polypeptide(L)' 'MLVRKADVLAAGFCGPGMKAWCRQHGIDSRQINDGVPAELLLATGCALAEAVVAKARERQVLEADDVHR' A
#
# COMPACT_ATOMS: atom_id res chain seq x y z
N MET A 1 -6.10 -5.03 -7.23
CA MET A 1 -4.96 -4.09 -7.37
C MET A 1 -3.85 -4.52 -6.42
N LEU A 2 -2.58 -4.34 -6.81
CA LEU A 2 -1.45 -4.57 -5.90
C LEU A 2 -0.97 -3.25 -5.29
N VAL A 3 -0.82 -3.27 -3.97
CA VAL A 3 -0.17 -2.23 -3.16
C VAL A 3 1.31 -2.54 -3.05
N ARG A 4 2.14 -1.57 -3.39
CA ARG A 4 3.61 -1.70 -3.38
C ARG A 4 4.21 -0.77 -2.35
N LYS A 5 5.49 -0.98 -2.06
CA LYS A 5 6.29 -0.10 -1.19
C LYS A 5 6.18 1.39 -1.54
N ALA A 6 6.10 1.74 -2.81
CA ALA A 6 5.95 3.13 -3.25
C ALA A 6 4.66 3.77 -2.71
N ASP A 7 3.56 3.02 -2.69
CA ASP A 7 2.25 3.49 -2.21
C ASP A 7 2.28 3.72 -0.69
N VAL A 8 3.02 2.88 0.04
CA VAL A 8 3.26 3.02 1.48
C VAL A 8 4.07 4.28 1.79
N LEU A 9 5.13 4.55 1.04
CA LEU A 9 5.93 5.76 1.20
C LEU A 9 5.12 7.02 0.84
N ALA A 10 4.32 6.96 -0.22
CA ALA A 10 3.42 8.04 -0.64
C ALA A 10 2.32 8.33 0.39
N ALA A 11 1.94 7.34 1.21
CA ALA A 11 1.03 7.52 2.34
C ALA A 11 1.71 8.12 3.58
N GLY A 12 3.00 8.47 3.51
CA GLY A 12 3.74 9.17 4.57
C GLY A 12 4.48 8.25 5.55
N PHE A 13 4.54 6.95 5.30
CA PHE A 13 5.29 6.03 6.15
C PHE A 13 6.79 6.11 5.90
N CYS A 14 7.58 6.10 6.96
CA CYS A 14 9.01 5.76 6.87
C CYS A 14 9.20 4.23 6.90
N GLY A 15 10.34 3.73 6.41
CA GLY A 15 10.64 2.29 6.40
C GLY A 15 10.46 1.60 7.76
N PRO A 16 10.96 2.16 8.88
CA PRO A 16 10.70 1.63 10.22
C PRO A 16 9.22 1.66 10.62
N GLY A 17 8.50 2.75 10.30
CA GLY A 17 7.07 2.90 10.59
C GLY A 17 6.21 1.87 9.87
N MET A 18 6.52 1.60 8.60
CA MET A 18 5.90 0.52 7.83
C MET A 18 6.10 -0.84 8.50
N LYS A 19 7.34 -1.16 8.90
CA LYS A 19 7.63 -2.45 9.56
C LYS A 19 6.88 -2.61 10.87
N ALA A 20 6.81 -1.55 11.68
CA ALA A 20 6.08 -1.54 12.94
C ALA A 20 4.57 -1.74 12.71
N TRP A 21 3.98 -1.04 11.74
CA TRP A 21 2.58 -1.21 11.36
C TRP A 21 2.28 -2.63 10.87
N CYS A 22 3.09 -3.16 9.95
CA CYS A 22 2.95 -4.53 9.45
C CYS A 22 2.94 -5.56 10.60
N ARG A 23 3.88 -5.43 11.55
CA ARG A 23 3.96 -6.30 12.72
C ARG A 23 2.70 -6.25 13.61
N GLN A 24 2.10 -5.07 13.77
CA GLN A 24 0.89 -4.90 14.59
C GLN A 24 -0.33 -5.62 13.98
N HIS A 25 -0.38 -5.74 12.66
CA HIS A 25 -1.50 -6.33 11.93
C HIS A 25 -1.20 -7.72 11.37
N GLY A 26 -0.07 -8.35 11.75
CA GLY A 26 0.30 -9.69 11.29
C GLY A 26 0.64 -9.77 9.80
N ILE A 27 0.97 -8.64 9.17
CA ILE A 27 1.38 -8.58 7.76
C ILE A 27 2.89 -8.75 7.68
N ASP A 28 3.37 -9.55 6.73
CA ASP A 28 4.80 -9.62 6.46
C ASP A 28 5.22 -8.44 5.57
N SER A 29 6.05 -7.56 6.12
CA SER A 29 6.59 -6.39 5.41
C SER A 29 7.35 -6.75 4.12
N ARG A 30 7.81 -8.00 3.95
CA ARG A 30 8.41 -8.46 2.69
C ARG A 30 7.38 -8.52 1.56
N GLN A 31 6.14 -8.88 1.86
CA GLN A 31 5.06 -8.93 0.87
C GLN A 31 4.79 -7.55 0.25
N ILE A 32 5.08 -6.46 0.97
CA ILE A 32 4.96 -5.08 0.43
C ILE A 32 5.99 -4.79 -0.67
N ASN A 33 7.16 -5.44 -0.63
CA ASN A 33 8.15 -5.31 -1.70
C ASN A 33 7.69 -6.05 -2.97
N ASP A 34 7.07 -7.23 -2.79
CA ASP A 34 6.57 -8.05 -3.90
C ASP A 34 5.24 -7.54 -4.46
N GLY A 35 4.49 -6.80 -3.63
CA GLY A 35 3.14 -6.32 -3.91
C GLY A 35 2.10 -7.12 -3.13
N VAL A 36 1.29 -6.42 -2.33
CA VAL A 36 0.22 -7.01 -1.53
C VAL A 36 -1.14 -6.72 -2.17
N PRO A 37 -2.04 -7.71 -2.31
CA PRO A 37 -3.44 -7.45 -2.62
C PRO A 37 -4.06 -6.41 -1.68
N ALA A 38 -4.70 -5.38 -2.24
CA ALA A 38 -5.34 -4.32 -1.46
C ALA A 38 -6.36 -4.87 -0.45
N GLU A 39 -7.03 -5.96 -0.80
CA GLU A 39 -8.04 -6.65 0.00
C GLU A 39 -7.45 -7.20 1.32
N LEU A 40 -6.20 -7.67 1.31
CA LEU A 40 -5.51 -8.13 2.52
C LEU A 40 -5.22 -6.99 3.48
N LEU A 41 -4.87 -5.82 2.95
CA LEU A 41 -4.65 -4.63 3.77
C LEU A 41 -5.97 -4.11 4.33
N LEU A 42 -7.02 -4.03 3.51
CA LEU A 42 -8.34 -3.58 3.96
C LEU A 42 -8.97 -4.50 5.01
N ALA A 43 -8.70 -5.81 4.94
CA ALA A 43 -9.16 -6.77 5.93
C ALA A 43 -8.64 -6.49 7.36
N THR A 44 -7.57 -5.67 7.50
CA THR A 44 -7.08 -5.24 8.83
C THR A 44 -8.00 -4.25 9.53
N GLY A 45 -8.94 -3.60 8.80
CA GLY A 45 -9.83 -2.56 9.34
C GLY A 45 -9.10 -1.32 9.86
N CYS A 46 -7.86 -1.10 9.42
CA CYS A 46 -7.00 -0.04 9.90
C CYS A 46 -7.05 1.18 8.97
N ALA A 47 -7.26 2.39 9.52
CA ALA A 47 -7.26 3.63 8.74
C ALA A 47 -5.96 3.84 7.94
N LEU A 48 -4.83 3.36 8.45
CA LEU A 48 -3.56 3.42 7.74
C LEU A 48 -3.55 2.52 6.50
N ALA A 49 -4.17 1.34 6.58
CA ALA A 49 -4.30 0.44 5.45
C ALA A 49 -5.12 1.09 4.33
N GLU A 50 -6.22 1.77 4.69
CA GLU A 50 -7.07 2.50 3.76
C GLU A 50 -6.29 3.63 3.06
N ALA A 51 -5.50 4.40 3.81
CA ALA A 51 -4.68 5.47 3.25
C ALA A 51 -3.64 4.96 2.24
N VAL A 52 -2.99 3.83 2.55
CA VAL A 52 -2.04 3.19 1.63
C VAL A 52 -2.75 2.68 0.37
N VAL A 53 -3.92 2.04 0.52
CA VAL A 53 -4.70 1.55 -0.62
C VAL A 53 -5.18 2.71 -1.51
N ALA A 54 -5.52 3.86 -0.92
CA ALA A 54 -5.85 5.06 -1.69
C ALA A 54 -4.69 5.51 -2.59
N LYS A 55 -3.45 5.50 -2.08
CA LYS A 55 -2.26 5.83 -2.88
C LYS A 55 -2.01 4.86 -4.03
N ALA A 56 -2.22 3.57 -3.79
CA ALA A 56 -2.13 2.59 -4.86
C ALA A 56 -3.20 2.82 -5.94
N ARG A 57 -4.42 3.22 -5.57
CA ARG A 57 -5.49 3.58 -6.52
C ARG A 57 -5.12 4.81 -7.35
N GLU A 58 -4.65 5.87 -6.70
CA GLU A 58 -4.16 7.09 -7.37
C GLU A 58 -3.11 6.74 -8.43
N ARG A 59 -2.12 5.91 -8.07
CA ARG A 59 -1.11 5.45 -9.01
C ARG A 59 -1.70 4.69 -10.20
N GLN A 60 -2.65 3.78 -9.99
CA GLN A 60 -3.26 3.05 -11.10
C GLN A 60 -4.04 3.96 -12.06
N VAL A 61 -4.68 5.01 -11.55
CA VAL A 61 -5.35 6.01 -12.38
C VAL A 61 -4.31 6.77 -13.21
N LEU A 62 -3.23 7.23 -12.60
CA LEU A 62 -2.14 7.91 -13.31
C LEU A 62 -1.48 7.01 -14.37
N GLU A 63 -1.23 5.74 -14.05
CA GLU A 63 -0.70 4.75 -14.99
C GLU A 63 -1.67 4.48 -16.15
N ALA A 64 -2.98 4.50 -15.92
CA ALA A 64 -3.99 4.31 -16.96
C ALA A 64 -4.14 5.54 -17.87
N ASP A 65 -4.01 6.74 -17.31
CA ASP A 65 -4.06 8.02 -18.04
C ASP A 65 -2.81 8.21 -18.92
N ASP A 66 -1.62 7.81 -18.45
CA ASP A 66 -0.38 7.86 -19.25
C ASP A 66 -0.41 6.91 -20.46
N VAL A 67 -1.14 5.79 -20.38
CA VAL A 67 -1.30 4.86 -21.51
C VAL A 67 -2.22 5.42 -22.60
N HIS A 68 -3.08 6.38 -22.27
CA HIS A 68 -3.99 7.04 -23.21
C HIS A 68 -3.42 8.33 -23.84
N ARG A 69 -2.16 8.69 -23.54
CA ARG A 69 -1.50 9.91 -24.02
C ARG A 69 -0.47 9.63 -25.11
#